data_AF-A0A2K2AZG8-F1
#
_entry.id   AF-A0A2K2AZG8-F1
#
_cell.length_a   1.000
_cell.length_b   1.000
_cell.length_c   1.000
_cell.angle_alpha   90.00
_cell.angle_beta   90.00
_cell.angle_gamma   90.00
#
_symmetry.space_group_name_H-M   'P 1'
#
loop_
_entity.id
_entity.type
_entity.pdbx_description
1 polymer ?
#
loop_
_entity_poly.entity_id
_entity_poly.type
_entity_poly.pdbx_seq_one_letter_code
_entity_poly.pdbx_strand_id
1 'polypeptide(L)' 'MAFMFFTRGSLPMLLLWERFYRGNDKLYSIYVHAHPKYRIKASKDSPFHEVKWGYMSTIDAEKRLL' A
#
# COMPACT_ATOMS: atom_id res chain seq x y z
N MET A 1 -1.75 5.90 -12.04
CA MET A 1 -0.52 6.24 -11.29
C MET A 1 -0.40 5.27 -10.14
N ALA A 2 0.81 4.85 -9.75
CA ALA A 2 0.96 3.91 -8.66
C ALA A 2 2.02 4.39 -7.66
N PHE A 3 1.78 4.15 -6.37
CA PHE A 3 2.63 4.56 -5.25
C PHE A 3 3.01 3.35 -4.42
N MET A 4 4.25 3.29 -3.94
CA MET A 4 4.71 2.24 -3.04
C MET A 4 5.33 2.82 -1.78
N PHE A 5 4.87 2.31 -0.62
CA PHE A 5 5.39 2.70 0.69
C PHE A 5 6.11 1.53 1.34
N PHE A 6 7.38 1.71 1.71
CA PHE A 6 8.14 0.75 2.53
C PHE A 6 8.15 1.21 3.98
N THR A 7 7.57 0.41 4.87
CA THR A 7 7.47 0.74 6.29
C THR A 7 7.83 -0.45 7.16
N ARG A 8 8.67 -0.21 8.18
CA ARG A 8 8.99 -1.22 9.20
C ARG A 8 7.91 -1.35 10.29
N GLY A 9 6.96 -0.42 10.34
CA GLY A 9 5.90 -0.35 11.36
C GLY A 9 4.67 0.38 10.85
N SER A 10 4.06 1.25 11.66
CA SER A 10 2.91 2.02 11.21
C SER A 10 3.27 2.98 10.09
N LEU A 11 2.49 2.96 9.01
CA LEU A 11 2.61 3.94 7.94
C LEU A 11 2.33 5.34 8.53
N PRO A 12 3.33 6.23 8.62
CA PRO A 12 3.09 7.57 9.11
C PRO A 12 2.06 8.25 8.22
N MET A 13 1.17 9.02 8.83
CA MET A 13 0.10 9.73 8.12
C MET A 13 -0.89 8.81 7.38
N LEU A 14 -1.05 7.53 7.78
CA LEU A 14 -2.00 6.59 7.16
C LEU A 14 -3.39 7.19 6.92
N LEU A 15 -3.95 7.87 7.92
CA LEU A 15 -5.28 8.48 7.83
C LEU A 15 -5.32 9.65 6.84
N LEU A 16 -4.22 10.40 6.69
CA LEU A 16 -4.10 11.47 5.70
C LEU A 16 -4.06 10.87 4.30
N TRP A 17 -3.23 9.85 4.09
CA TRP A 17 -3.14 9.15 2.82
C TRP A 17 -4.48 8.54 2.44
N GLU A 18 -5.17 7.90 3.39
CA GLU A 18 -6.51 7.35 3.17
C GLU A 18 -7.48 8.42 2.67
N ARG A 19 -7.48 9.62 3.28
CA ARG A 19 -8.31 10.74 2.84
C ARG A 19 -7.89 11.34 1.50
N PHE A 20 -6.59 11.41 1.25
CA PHE A 20 -6.03 11.95 0.00
C PHE A 20 -6.41 11.09 -1.20
N TYR A 21 -6.39 9.77 -1.02
CA TYR A 21 -6.71 8.82 -2.09
C TYR A 21 -8.19 8.44 -2.16
N ARG A 22 -8.98 8.70 -1.11
CA ARG A 22 -10.41 8.41 -1.07
C ARG A 22 -11.15 9.05 -2.26
N GLY A 23 -11.88 8.23 -3.01
CA GLY A 23 -12.66 8.66 -4.18
C GLY A 23 -11.86 8.71 -5.48
N ASN A 24 -10.56 8.44 -5.43
CA ASN A 24 -9.68 8.36 -6.60
C ASN A 24 -9.13 6.93 -6.80
N ASP A 25 -9.86 5.92 -6.33
CA ASP A 25 -9.42 4.51 -6.29
C ASP A 25 -9.17 3.92 -7.69
N LYS A 26 -9.71 4.56 -8.74
CA LYS A 26 -9.48 4.19 -10.15
C LYS A 26 -8.24 4.84 -10.77
N LEU A 27 -7.72 5.90 -10.14
CA LEU A 27 -6.59 6.69 -10.64
C LEU A 27 -5.27 6.30 -9.97
N TYR A 28 -5.35 5.80 -8.74
CA TYR A 28 -4.20 5.49 -7.90
C TYR A 28 -4.22 4.04 -7.40
N SER A 29 -3.13 3.30 -7.66
CA SER A 29 -2.87 2.01 -7.03
C SER A 29 -1.82 2.19 -5.95
N ILE A 30 -2.14 1.86 -4.69
CA ILE A 30 -1.21 2.09 -3.58
C ILE A 30 -0.79 0.76 -2.98
N TYR A 31 0.51 0.48 -3.04
CA TYR A 31 1.10 -0.71 -2.49
C TYR A 31 1.83 -0.35 -1.20
N VAL A 32 1.57 -1.09 -0.13
CA VAL A 32 2.26 -0.88 1.15
C VAL A 32 2.99 -2.16 1.51
N HIS A 33 4.31 -2.03 1.57
CA HIS A 33 5.22 -3.08 1.95
C HIS A 33 5.59 -2.89 3.42
N ALA A 34 4.88 -3.62 4.28
CA ALA A 34 5.05 -3.56 5.72
C ALA A 34 5.91 -4.72 6.22
N HIS A 35 6.63 -4.50 7.33
CA HIS A 35 7.31 -5.58 8.03
C HIS A 35 6.30 -6.70 8.41
N PRO A 36 6.65 -8.00 8.32
CA PRO A 36 5.69 -9.11 8.51
C PRO A 36 4.94 -9.11 9.84
N LYS A 37 5.53 -8.49 10.88
CA LYS A 37 4.92 -8.34 12.21
C LYS A 37 3.93 -7.16 12.31
N TYR A 38 3.87 -6.31 11.29
CA TYR A 38 2.98 -5.17 11.24
C TYR A 38 1.89 -5.43 10.19
N ARG A 39 0.63 -5.52 10.64
CA ARG A 39 -0.53 -5.59 9.76
C ARG A 39 -1.15 -4.22 9.61
N ILE A 40 -1.35 -3.80 8.37
CA ILE A 40 -2.03 -2.54 8.10
C ILE A 40 -3.51 -2.72 8.40
N LYS A 41 -4.06 -1.92 9.32
CA LYS A 41 -5.50 -1.86 9.60
C LYS A 41 -6.22 -1.01 8.54
N ALA A 42 -6.09 -1.37 7.28
CA ALA A 42 -6.85 -0.76 6.20
C ALA A 42 -8.21 -1.48 6.06
N SER A 43 -9.26 -0.73 5.70
CA SER A 43 -10.55 -1.33 5.34
C SER A 43 -10.38 -2.24 4.11
N LYS A 44 -11.27 -3.23 3.93
CA LYS A 44 -11.25 -4.07 2.71
C LYS A 44 -11.48 -3.25 1.43
N ASP A 45 -12.20 -2.14 1.54
CA ASP A 45 -12.46 -1.22 0.43
C ASP A 45 -11.37 -0.15 0.27
N SER A 46 -10.27 -0.27 1.02
CA SER A 46 -9.20 0.69 0.98
C SER A 46 -8.34 0.47 -0.27
N PRO A 47 -7.83 1.56 -0.89
CA PRO A 47 -6.91 1.45 -2.03
C PRO A 47 -5.49 0.97 -1.64
N PHE A 48 -5.27 0.56 -0.39
CA PHE A 48 -3.99 0.05 0.11
C PHE A 48 -3.91 -1.46 -0.05
N HIS A 49 -2.99 -1.91 -0.90
CA HIS A 49 -2.67 -3.32 -1.07
C HIS A 49 -1.42 -3.68 -0.24
N GLU A 50 -1.58 -4.58 0.73
CA GLU A 50 -0.46 -5.08 1.53
C GLU A 50 0.40 -6.06 0.70
N VAL A 51 1.72 -5.86 0.71
CA VAL A 51 2.67 -6.67 -0.04
C VAL A 51 3.73 -7.22 0.92
N LYS A 52 4.04 -8.53 0.84
CA LYS A 52 4.94 -9.22 1.77
C LYS A 52 6.40 -9.20 1.33
N TRP A 53 7.30 -9.02 2.29
CA TRP A 53 8.76 -9.12 2.10
C TRP A 53 9.19 -10.47 1.50
N GLY A 54 9.97 -10.42 0.43
CA GLY A 54 10.59 -11.61 -0.19
C GLY A 54 9.64 -12.49 -1.03
N TYR A 55 8.39 -12.09 -1.21
CA TYR A 55 7.42 -12.82 -2.03
C TYR A 55 7.24 -12.20 -3.42
N MET A 56 6.83 -13.02 -4.41
CA MET A 56 6.55 -12.60 -5.80
C MET A 56 5.57 -11.43 -5.89
N SER A 57 4.68 -11.25 -4.91
CA SER A 57 3.80 -10.09 -4.81
C SER A 57 4.55 -8.74 -4.81
N THR A 58 5.81 -8.71 -4.36
CA THR A 58 6.66 -7.51 -4.41
C THR A 58 7.06 -7.17 -5.84
N ILE A 59 7.44 -8.19 -6.61
CA ILE A 59 7.83 -8.03 -8.02
C ILE A 59 6.63 -7.64 -8.87
N ASP A 60 5.45 -8.23 -8.61
CA ASP A 60 4.22 -7.86 -9.31
C ASP A 60 3.76 -6.44 -8.99
N ALA A 61 3.93 -6.00 -7.73
CA ALA A 61 3.65 -4.62 -7.36
C ALA A 61 4.66 -3.65 -8.02
N GLU A 62 5.94 -4.02 -8.05
CA GLU A 62 7.01 -3.25 -8.69
C GLU A 62 6.79 -3.11 -10.21
N LYS A 63 6.38 -4.18 -10.89
CA LYS A 63 6.04 -4.15 -12.32
C LYS A 63 4.82 -3.29 -12.66
N ARG A 64 3.90 -3.06 -11.71
CA ARG A 64 2.72 -2.19 -11.91
C ARG A 64 3.01 -0.72 -11.60
N LEU A 65 4.21 -0.41 -11.09
CA LEU A 65 4.70 0.95 -10.85
C LEU A 65 5.47 1.53 -12.06
N LEU A 66 5.87 0.69 -13.02
CA LEU A 66 6.51 1.05 -14.29
C LEU A 66 5.47 1.15 -15.42
#